data_AF-A0A2B4SJ66-F1
#
_entry.id   AF-A0A2B4SJ66-F1
#
_cell.length_a   1.000
_cell.length_b   1.000
_cell.length_c   1.000
_cell.angle_alpha   90.00
_cell.angle_beta   90.00
_cell.angle_gamma   90.00
#
_symmetry.space_group_name_H-M   'P 1'
#
loop_
_entity.id
_entity.type
_entity.pdbx_description
1 polymer ?
#
loop_
_entity_poly.entity_id
_entity_poly.type
_entity_poly.pdbx_seq_one_letter_code
_entity_poly.pdbx_strand_id
1 'polypeptide(L)'
;MGRGHDRGKKTMSIHHQAAKYGQELNLPEAEVIENEPTTNYVRGVKLKAKHQALEQLKSKWEEKPLHGQCPKRTKEKNVDQDQTHNWLSSPGLKSEREGFISAAQDQCIKTNYYRNKILKDGTDPMCRICGQFQETIDRLVSGCPELAETEYIRRRNKAAAYLHWTICKHYNIKANGRIRWSVRMNNDLLECKKKALDMVKSDNPPRLNNGRKMGYMQVMKEMWEEKGYGDFALTSQNLRDQATRLEKTFGSVADSLSAGIGGSERRKEGEIVSEELCEDINGLQNANSCAV
;
A
#
# COMPACT_ATOMS: atom_id res chain seq x y z
N MET A 1 70.17 -13.53 13.50
CA MET A 1 69.00 -12.70 13.12
C MET A 1 67.74 -13.40 13.58
N GLY A 2 66.99 -12.88 14.56
CA GLY A 2 65.88 -13.67 15.14
C GLY A 2 64.92 -12.94 16.09
N ARG A 3 64.67 -11.64 15.89
CA ARG A 3 63.79 -10.85 16.80
C ARG A 3 62.63 -10.11 16.12
N GLY A 4 62.37 -10.37 14.84
CA GLY A 4 61.29 -9.72 14.06
C GLY A 4 60.00 -10.53 13.96
N HIS A 5 60.06 -11.86 14.02
CA HIS A 5 58.94 -12.74 13.64
C HIS A 5 57.96 -13.07 14.78
N ASP A 6 58.27 -12.64 16.02
CA ASP A 6 57.51 -12.97 17.23
C ASP A 6 56.56 -11.83 17.67
N ARG A 7 56.80 -10.59 17.23
CA ARG A 7 55.95 -9.43 17.58
C ARG A 7 54.61 -9.46 16.83
N GLY A 8 54.57 -9.93 15.58
CA GLY A 8 53.34 -10.05 14.78
C GLY A 8 52.45 -11.24 15.14
N LYS A 9 52.97 -12.26 15.85
CA LYS A 9 52.18 -13.38 16.35
C LYS A 9 51.32 -13.01 17.56
N LYS A 10 51.79 -12.05 18.38
CA LYS A 10 51.02 -11.55 19.54
C LYS A 10 49.74 -10.81 19.13
N THR A 11 49.75 -10.08 18.02
CA THR A 11 48.59 -9.32 17.53
C THR A 11 47.50 -10.20 16.88
N MET A 12 47.82 -11.45 16.53
CA MET A 12 46.90 -12.40 15.89
C MET A 12 46.58 -13.63 16.77
N SER A 13 47.05 -13.66 18.02
CA SER A 13 46.71 -14.73 18.98
C SER A 13 45.22 -14.69 19.32
N ILE A 14 44.59 -15.87 19.40
CA ILE A 14 43.17 -16.02 19.75
C ILE A 14 42.86 -15.32 21.10
N HIS A 15 43.78 -15.38 22.06
CA HIS A 15 43.62 -14.69 23.35
C HIS A 15 43.69 -13.18 23.23
N HIS A 16 44.57 -12.65 22.37
CA HIS A 16 44.66 -11.20 22.14
C HIS A 16 43.45 -10.68 21.37
N GLN A 17 42.97 -11.43 20.37
CA GLN A 17 41.73 -11.11 19.67
C GLN A 17 40.52 -11.20 20.60
N ALA A 18 40.43 -12.23 21.45
CA ALA A 18 39.35 -12.35 22.44
C ALA A 18 39.36 -11.21 23.45
N ALA A 19 40.54 -10.80 23.96
CA ALA A 19 40.68 -9.65 24.85
C ALA A 19 40.34 -8.33 24.13
N LYS A 20 40.76 -8.17 22.87
CA LYS A 20 40.40 -7.03 22.03
C LYS A 20 38.90 -6.95 21.80
N TYR A 21 38.25 -8.06 21.45
CA TYR A 21 36.79 -8.11 21.31
C TYR A 21 36.08 -7.87 22.65
N GLY A 22 36.62 -8.40 23.75
CA GLY A 22 36.10 -8.14 25.10
C GLY A 22 36.14 -6.66 25.47
N GLN A 23 37.24 -5.96 25.15
CA GLN A 23 37.38 -4.51 25.34
C GLN A 23 36.51 -3.70 24.38
N GLU A 24 36.49 -4.02 23.08
CA GLU A 24 35.67 -3.33 22.08
C GLU A 24 34.16 -3.42 22.38
N LEU A 25 33.76 -4.53 23.02
CA LEU A 25 32.38 -4.81 23.43
C LEU A 25 32.12 -4.52 24.91
N ASN A 26 33.07 -3.93 25.66
CA ASN A 26 32.96 -3.66 27.11
C ASN A 26 32.28 -4.80 27.90
N LEU A 27 32.65 -6.06 27.62
CA LEU A 27 32.03 -7.21 28.26
C LEU A 27 32.47 -7.25 29.74
N PRO A 28 31.54 -7.35 30.72
CA PRO A 28 31.90 -7.59 32.10
C PRO A 28 32.61 -8.94 32.18
N GLU A 29 33.65 -8.99 33.00
CA GLU A 29 34.40 -10.21 33.26
C GLU A 29 33.42 -11.25 33.81
N ALA A 30 33.30 -12.38 33.12
CA ALA A 30 32.25 -13.34 33.42
C ALA A 30 32.50 -13.97 34.79
N GLU A 31 31.63 -13.71 35.76
CA GLU A 31 31.66 -14.36 37.08
C GLU A 31 31.66 -15.87 36.90
N VAL A 32 32.72 -16.54 37.36
CA VAL A 32 32.86 -18.01 37.31
C VAL A 32 31.88 -18.59 38.33
N ILE A 33 30.84 -19.26 37.85
CA ILE A 33 29.90 -19.95 38.73
C ILE A 33 30.53 -21.30 39.12
N GLU A 34 30.94 -21.43 40.38
CA GLU A 34 31.45 -22.70 40.91
C GLU A 34 30.34 -23.77 40.88
N ASN A 35 30.66 -24.93 40.31
CA ASN A 35 29.83 -26.16 40.22
C ASN A 35 28.92 -26.36 38.99
N GLU A 36 29.04 -25.56 37.93
CA GLU A 36 28.37 -25.84 36.64
C GLU A 36 29.31 -26.57 35.66
N PRO A 37 28.84 -27.52 34.82
CA PRO A 37 29.66 -28.10 33.77
C PRO A 37 30.29 -27.00 32.91
N THR A 38 31.61 -27.05 32.70
CA THR A 38 32.38 -26.04 31.96
C THR A 38 31.76 -25.69 30.60
N THR A 39 31.09 -26.67 29.97
CA THR A 39 30.37 -26.51 28.70
C THR A 39 29.14 -25.62 28.78
N ASN A 40 28.35 -25.71 29.86
CA ASN A 40 27.15 -24.89 30.09
C ASN A 40 27.54 -23.47 30.48
N TYR A 41 28.56 -23.33 31.33
CA TYR A 41 29.15 -22.04 31.69
C TYR A 41 29.65 -21.28 30.43
N VAL A 42 30.47 -21.93 29.59
CA VAL A 42 30.99 -21.31 28.35
C VAL A 42 29.86 -20.93 27.39
N ARG A 43 28.80 -21.75 27.28
CA ARG A 43 27.61 -21.41 26.48
C ARG A 43 26.86 -20.20 27.03
N GLY A 44 26.65 -20.14 28.35
CA GLY A 44 25.99 -19.02 29.02
C GLY A 44 26.77 -17.71 28.86
N VAL A 45 28.09 -17.75 29.04
CA VAL A 45 28.97 -16.59 28.82
C VAL A 45 28.92 -16.12 27.37
N LYS A 46 29.01 -17.04 26.40
CA LYS A 46 28.90 -16.70 24.98
C LYS A 46 27.56 -16.06 24.63
N LEU A 47 26.47 -16.56 25.22
CA LEU A 47 25.13 -16.01 25.01
C LEU A 47 25.01 -14.59 25.58
N LYS A 48 25.46 -14.38 26.82
CA LYS A 48 25.48 -13.06 27.48
C LYS A 48 26.34 -12.06 26.70
N ALA A 49 27.53 -12.48 26.27
CA ALA A 49 28.43 -11.66 25.45
C ALA A 49 27.77 -11.26 24.12
N LYS A 50 27.10 -12.21 23.44
CA LYS A 50 26.36 -11.92 22.21
C LYS A 50 25.22 -10.94 22.44
N HIS A 51 24.46 -11.10 23.53
CA HIS A 51 23.37 -10.20 23.87
C HIS A 51 23.87 -8.77 24.12
N GLN A 52 24.93 -8.62 24.90
CA GLN A 52 25.51 -7.30 25.18
C GLN A 52 26.11 -6.64 23.93
N ALA A 53 26.78 -7.43 23.09
CA ALA A 53 27.29 -6.94 21.81
C ALA A 53 26.17 -6.42 20.91
N LEU A 54 25.04 -7.14 20.85
CA LEU A 54 23.86 -6.72 20.10
C LEU A 54 23.24 -5.43 20.65
N GLU A 55 23.12 -5.29 21.97
CA GLU A 55 22.63 -4.06 22.60
C GLU A 55 23.53 -2.85 22.30
N GLN A 56 24.85 -3.02 22.37
CA GLN A 56 25.78 -1.96 22.02
C GLN A 56 25.74 -1.59 20.55
N LEU A 57 25.64 -2.57 19.66
CA LEU A 57 25.48 -2.34 18.22
C LEU A 57 24.18 -1.58 17.94
N LYS A 58 23.09 -1.96 18.61
CA LYS A 58 21.79 -1.29 18.50
C LYS A 58 21.87 0.16 18.97
N SER A 59 22.44 0.42 20.14
CA SER A 59 22.63 1.79 20.66
C SER A 59 23.47 2.65 19.71
N LYS A 60 24.62 2.14 19.26
CA LYS A 60 25.48 2.84 18.28
C LYS A 60 24.77 3.10 16.94
N TRP A 61 23.90 2.19 16.51
CA TRP A 61 23.13 2.36 15.28
C TRP A 61 22.03 3.40 15.44
N GLU A 62 21.28 3.37 16.53
CA GLU A 62 20.22 4.35 16.84
C GLU A 62 20.76 5.77 16.99
N GLU A 63 21.98 5.94 17.49
CA GLU A 63 22.64 7.24 17.61
C GLU A 63 22.97 7.88 16.26
N LYS A 64 23.06 7.11 15.17
CA LYS A 64 23.40 7.65 13.84
C LYS A 64 22.32 8.63 13.36
N PRO A 65 22.68 9.85 12.92
CA PRO A 65 21.70 10.88 12.53
C PRO A 65 20.77 10.49 11.38
N LEU A 66 21.25 9.68 10.43
CA LEU A 66 20.50 9.26 9.24
C LEU A 66 19.95 7.84 9.41
N HIS A 67 20.83 6.85 9.58
CA HIS A 67 20.43 5.45 9.71
C HIS A 67 19.65 5.12 10.99
N GLY A 68 19.84 5.91 12.06
CA GLY A 68 19.08 5.76 13.30
C GLY A 68 17.68 6.38 13.26
N GLN A 69 17.26 6.98 12.14
CA GLN A 69 15.93 7.60 12.03
C GLN A 69 14.80 6.57 12.08
N CYS A 70 14.93 5.45 11.37
CA CYS A 70 13.92 4.39 11.36
C CYS A 70 13.62 3.84 12.76
N PRO A 71 14.60 3.36 13.55
CA PRO A 71 14.32 2.83 14.88
C PRO A 71 13.80 3.89 15.85
N LYS A 72 14.20 5.16 15.70
CA LYS A 72 13.62 6.28 16.49
C LYS A 72 12.14 6.48 16.15
N ARG A 73 11.79 6.46 14.85
CA ARG A 73 10.42 6.62 14.38
C ARG A 73 9.52 5.49 14.85
N THR A 74 10.01 4.24 14.83
CA THR A 74 9.26 3.08 15.34
C THR A 74 8.91 3.20 16.83
N LYS A 75 9.68 3.94 17.61
CA LYS A 75 9.43 4.18 19.04
C LYS A 75 8.47 5.36 19.30
N GLU A 76 8.01 6.08 18.28
CA GLU A 76 7.08 7.19 18.44
C GLU A 76 5.68 6.68 18.87
N LYS A 77 4.96 7.48 19.66
CA LYS A 77 3.65 7.10 20.26
C LYS A 77 2.54 6.84 19.24
N ASN A 78 2.69 7.37 18.04
CA ASN A 78 1.75 7.24 16.92
C ASN A 78 2.02 5.99 16.07
N VAL A 79 3.02 5.18 16.40
CA VAL A 79 3.37 3.97 15.67
C VAL A 79 2.95 2.75 16.48
N ASP A 80 2.18 1.87 15.84
CA ASP A 80 1.85 0.56 16.38
C ASP A 80 3.08 -0.35 16.29
N GLN A 81 3.75 -0.57 17.42
CA GLN A 81 4.99 -1.34 17.50
C GLN A 81 4.78 -2.82 17.16
N ASP A 82 3.59 -3.36 17.46
CA ASP A 82 3.26 -4.76 17.19
C ASP A 82 3.03 -4.97 15.70
N GLN A 83 2.36 -4.02 15.03
CA GLN A 83 2.01 -4.17 13.62
C GLN A 83 3.07 -3.63 12.64
N THR A 84 4.00 -2.80 13.08
CA THR A 84 4.99 -2.13 12.20
C THR A 84 5.80 -3.10 11.34
N HIS A 85 6.05 -4.31 11.83
CA HIS A 85 6.89 -5.30 11.17
C HIS A 85 6.11 -6.47 10.54
N ASN A 86 4.78 -6.46 10.59
CA ASN A 86 3.95 -7.56 10.07
C ASN A 86 4.13 -7.82 8.56
N TRP A 87 4.59 -6.80 7.82
CA TRP A 87 4.90 -6.94 6.40
C TRP A 87 6.08 -7.89 6.12
N LEU A 88 6.98 -8.11 7.08
CA LEU A 88 8.07 -9.10 6.98
C LEU A 88 7.59 -10.55 7.11
N SER A 89 6.41 -10.76 7.72
CA SER A 89 5.82 -12.10 7.90
C SER A 89 4.71 -12.39 6.90
N SER A 90 4.38 -11.43 6.04
CA SER A 90 3.27 -11.55 5.10
C SER A 90 3.71 -12.34 3.86
N PRO A 91 3.05 -13.46 3.51
CA PRO A 91 3.36 -14.19 2.29
C PRO A 91 3.03 -13.31 1.07
N GLY A 92 3.98 -13.14 0.15
CA GLY A 92 3.77 -12.44 -1.13
C GLY A 92 4.77 -11.34 -1.45
N LEU A 93 5.66 -10.96 -0.52
CA LEU A 93 6.84 -10.18 -0.86
C LEU A 93 7.99 -11.12 -1.26
N LYS A 94 8.68 -10.76 -2.34
CA LYS A 94 9.92 -11.43 -2.71
C LYS A 94 11.06 -10.85 -1.87
N SER A 95 12.06 -11.65 -1.55
CA SER A 95 13.21 -11.24 -0.74
C SER A 95 13.94 -10.01 -1.29
N GLU A 96 13.97 -9.83 -2.62
CA GLU A 96 14.59 -8.63 -3.22
C GLU A 96 13.81 -7.36 -2.85
N ARG A 97 12.47 -7.44 -2.85
CA ARG A 97 11.61 -6.29 -2.49
C ARG A 97 11.73 -5.94 -1.01
N GLU A 98 11.82 -6.95 -0.15
CA GLU A 98 12.05 -6.74 1.28
C GLU A 98 13.37 -6.02 1.51
N GLY A 99 14.45 -6.43 0.83
CA GLY A 99 15.74 -5.76 0.86
C GLY A 99 15.66 -4.29 0.45
N PHE A 100 14.89 -3.98 -0.60
CA PHE A 100 14.69 -2.59 -1.04
C PHE A 100 13.91 -1.75 -0.02
N ILE A 101 12.86 -2.30 0.58
CA ILE A 101 12.08 -1.59 1.61
C ILE A 101 12.95 -1.30 2.83
N SER A 102 13.73 -2.29 3.28
CA SER A 102 14.67 -2.13 4.39
C SER A 102 15.72 -1.07 4.08
N ALA A 103 16.31 -1.08 2.88
CA ALA A 103 17.27 -0.06 2.45
C ALA A 103 16.66 1.35 2.39
N ALA A 104 15.39 1.46 2.00
CA ALA A 104 14.65 2.73 2.00
C ALA A 104 14.42 3.25 3.43
N GLN A 105 13.97 2.37 4.33
CA GLN A 105 13.75 2.69 5.74
C GLN A 105 15.05 3.14 6.43
N ASP A 106 16.16 2.48 6.14
CA ASP A 106 17.48 2.82 6.66
C ASP A 106 18.13 4.06 5.98
N GLN A 107 17.44 4.70 5.03
CA GLN A 107 17.95 5.84 4.25
C GLN A 107 19.28 5.51 3.52
N CYS A 108 19.44 4.24 3.12
CA CYS A 108 20.62 3.71 2.42
C CYS A 108 20.49 3.78 0.90
N ILE A 109 19.37 4.28 0.38
CA ILE A 109 19.18 4.50 -1.04
C ILE A 109 19.93 5.77 -1.47
N LYS A 110 20.48 5.74 -2.69
CA LYS A 110 21.29 6.82 -3.26
C LYS A 110 20.47 8.06 -3.62
N THR A 111 20.15 8.87 -2.61
CA THR A 111 19.56 10.20 -2.76
C THR A 111 20.64 11.29 -2.82
N ASN A 112 20.30 12.47 -3.34
CA ASN A 112 21.21 13.63 -3.36
C ASN A 112 21.64 14.04 -1.94
N TYR A 113 20.76 13.93 -0.95
CA TYR A 113 21.12 14.14 0.46
C TYR A 113 22.16 13.12 0.94
N TYR A 114 21.96 11.83 0.63
CA TYR A 114 22.92 10.77 0.96
C TYR A 114 24.28 11.02 0.28
N ARG A 115 24.27 11.39 -1.00
CA ARG A 115 25.48 11.74 -1.75
C ARG A 115 26.24 12.92 -1.13
N ASN A 116 25.54 13.98 -0.75
CA ASN A 116 26.15 15.16 -0.13
C ASN A 116 26.67 14.88 1.29
N LYS A 117 25.87 14.25 2.16
CA LYS A 117 26.19 14.13 3.59
C LYS A 117 27.01 12.90 3.96
N ILE A 118 26.81 11.79 3.25
CA ILE A 118 27.49 10.51 3.53
C ILE A 118 28.67 10.31 2.59
N LEU A 119 28.44 10.33 1.27
CA LEU A 119 29.51 10.13 0.28
C LEU A 119 30.42 11.35 0.14
N LYS A 120 29.92 12.55 0.47
CA LYS A 120 30.62 13.84 0.37
C LYS A 120 31.20 14.08 -1.04
N ASP A 121 30.45 13.70 -2.07
CA ASP A 121 30.87 13.79 -3.46
C ASP A 121 30.69 15.18 -4.09
N GLY A 122 30.31 16.19 -3.28
CA GLY A 122 30.07 17.56 -3.73
C GLY A 122 28.72 17.78 -4.43
N THR A 123 27.86 16.77 -4.55
CA THR A 123 26.51 16.92 -5.12
C THR A 123 25.66 17.86 -4.26
N ASP A 124 24.85 18.71 -4.88
CA ASP A 124 23.86 19.56 -4.19
C ASP A 124 22.81 18.68 -3.49
N PRO A 125 22.51 18.86 -2.17
CA PRO A 125 21.58 18.00 -1.45
C PRO A 125 20.10 18.19 -1.85
N MET A 126 19.78 19.14 -2.72
CA MET A 126 18.40 19.44 -3.12
C MET A 126 17.77 18.32 -3.94
N CYS A 127 16.45 18.22 -3.82
CA CYS A 127 15.61 17.26 -4.53
C CYS A 127 15.75 17.43 -6.03
N ARG A 128 16.13 16.37 -6.74
CA ARG A 128 16.25 16.34 -8.20
C ARG A 128 14.93 16.54 -8.95
N ILE A 129 13.80 16.43 -8.25
CA ILE A 129 12.46 16.54 -8.82
C ILE A 129 11.91 17.95 -8.64
N CYS A 130 11.82 18.43 -7.39
CA CYS A 130 11.22 19.75 -7.10
C CYS A 130 12.24 20.87 -6.89
N GLY A 131 13.51 20.58 -6.62
CA GLY A 131 14.56 21.59 -6.34
C GLY A 131 14.38 22.39 -5.04
N GLN A 132 13.30 22.19 -4.28
CA GLN A 132 12.93 23.07 -3.15
C GLN A 132 13.38 22.57 -1.77
N PHE A 133 13.53 21.25 -1.60
CA PHE A 133 13.84 20.63 -0.31
C PHE A 133 15.01 19.66 -0.44
N GLN A 134 15.65 19.32 0.69
CA GLN A 134 16.67 18.27 0.74
C GLN A 134 16.08 16.91 0.35
N GLU A 135 16.82 16.17 -0.48
CA GLU A 135 16.36 14.89 -1.05
C GLU A 135 16.55 13.71 -0.07
N THR A 136 15.69 13.61 0.94
CA THR A 136 15.61 12.41 1.79
C THR A 136 14.57 11.43 1.27
N ILE A 137 14.65 10.16 1.67
CA ILE A 137 13.65 9.15 1.26
C ILE A 137 12.26 9.51 1.79
N ASP A 138 12.17 9.95 3.04
CA ASP A 138 10.91 10.38 3.65
C ASP A 138 10.27 11.54 2.86
N ARG A 139 11.09 12.52 2.44
CA ARG A 139 10.65 13.62 1.57
C ARG A 139 10.19 13.12 0.21
N LEU A 140 10.96 12.25 -0.46
CA LEU A 140 10.58 11.71 -1.77
C LEU A 140 9.24 10.95 -1.73
N VAL A 141 9.02 10.15 -0.69
CA VAL A 141 7.82 9.30 -0.57
C VAL A 141 6.58 10.10 -0.15
N SER A 142 6.73 11.12 0.69
CA SER A 142 5.58 11.75 1.36
C SER A 142 5.48 13.28 1.27
N GLY A 143 6.55 13.97 0.88
CA GLY A 143 6.61 15.43 1.03
C GLY A 143 7.14 16.21 -0.17
N CYS A 144 7.49 15.56 -1.28
CA CYS A 144 7.88 16.23 -2.52
C CYS A 144 6.59 16.71 -3.21
N PRO A 145 6.36 18.02 -3.43
CA PRO A 145 5.09 18.52 -3.96
C PRO A 145 4.71 17.86 -5.29
N GLU A 146 5.67 17.77 -6.22
CA GLU A 146 5.48 17.15 -7.54
C GLU A 146 5.05 15.67 -7.47
N LEU A 147 5.61 14.90 -6.54
CA LEU A 147 5.25 13.48 -6.36
C LEU A 147 4.02 13.32 -5.46
N ALA A 148 3.86 14.21 -4.50
CA ALA A 148 2.81 14.14 -3.51
C ALA A 148 1.45 14.41 -4.14
N GLU A 149 1.40 15.32 -5.11
CA GLU A 149 0.18 15.74 -5.80
C GLU A 149 -0.53 14.63 -6.60
N THR A 150 0.19 13.54 -6.92
CA THR A 150 -0.36 12.44 -7.72
C THR A 150 -0.68 11.22 -6.85
N GLU A 151 0.29 10.32 -6.68
CA GLU A 151 0.10 9.00 -6.10
C GLU A 151 -0.07 9.03 -4.58
N TYR A 152 0.60 9.96 -3.89
CA TYR A 152 0.47 10.10 -2.45
C TYR A 152 -0.93 10.62 -2.06
N ILE A 153 -1.42 11.70 -2.69
CA ILE A 153 -2.80 12.20 -2.45
C ILE A 153 -3.82 11.09 -2.69
N ARG A 154 -3.65 10.31 -3.77
CA ARG A 154 -4.55 9.19 -4.08
C ARG A 154 -4.59 8.14 -2.96
N ARG A 155 -3.43 7.72 -2.46
CA ARG A 155 -3.31 6.74 -1.35
C ARG A 155 -3.86 7.31 -0.05
N ARG A 156 -3.54 8.56 0.27
CA ARG A 156 -4.05 9.29 1.44
C ARG A 156 -5.57 9.36 1.42
N ASN A 157 -6.16 9.76 0.30
CA ASN A 157 -7.61 9.87 0.16
C ASN A 157 -8.29 8.50 0.27
N LYS A 158 -7.66 7.44 -0.26
CA LYS A 158 -8.18 6.07 -0.12
C LYS A 158 -8.16 5.59 1.34
N ALA A 159 -7.07 5.84 2.06
CA ALA A 159 -6.96 5.53 3.48
C ALA A 159 -7.98 6.33 4.32
N ALA A 160 -8.11 7.64 4.06
CA ALA A 160 -9.10 8.49 4.70
C ALA A 160 -10.54 8.04 4.43
N ALA A 161 -10.84 7.61 3.19
CA ALA A 161 -12.15 7.06 2.85
C ALA A 161 -12.45 5.76 3.61
N TYR A 162 -11.45 4.88 3.78
CA TYR A 162 -11.60 3.65 4.56
C TYR A 162 -11.81 3.96 6.05
N LEU A 163 -11.00 4.84 6.64
CA LEU A 163 -11.18 5.28 8.02
C LEU A 163 -12.56 5.89 8.26
N HIS A 164 -12.98 6.79 7.37
CA HIS A 164 -14.31 7.38 7.39
C HIS A 164 -15.40 6.30 7.36
N TRP A 165 -15.30 5.34 6.44
CA TRP A 165 -16.25 4.23 6.37
C TRP A 165 -16.29 3.39 7.66
N THR A 166 -15.13 3.04 8.22
CA THR A 166 -15.02 2.27 9.46
C THR A 166 -15.64 3.01 10.65
N ILE A 167 -15.38 4.31 10.77
CA ILE A 167 -15.97 5.17 11.82
C ILE A 167 -17.48 5.25 11.64
N CYS A 168 -17.97 5.54 10.44
CA CYS A 168 -19.41 5.60 10.17
C CYS A 168 -20.11 4.28 10.50
N LYS A 169 -19.50 3.14 10.15
CA LYS A 169 -20.02 1.81 10.48
C LYS A 169 -20.05 1.59 12.00
N HIS A 170 -19.00 1.95 12.73
CA HIS A 170 -18.90 1.77 14.17
C HIS A 170 -19.96 2.58 14.93
N TYR A 171 -20.21 3.82 14.52
CA TYR A 171 -21.21 4.70 15.13
C TYR A 171 -22.61 4.59 14.51
N ASN A 172 -22.83 3.61 13.62
CA ASN A 172 -24.07 3.42 12.87
C ASN A 172 -24.57 4.70 12.17
N ILE A 173 -23.65 5.58 11.81
CA ILE A 173 -23.91 6.80 11.05
C ILE A 173 -24.13 6.36 9.61
N LYS A 174 -25.32 6.61 9.06
CA LYS A 174 -25.57 6.44 7.63
C LYS A 174 -24.58 7.31 6.88
N ALA A 175 -23.56 6.69 6.29
CA ALA A 175 -22.62 7.37 5.43
C ALA A 175 -23.36 7.79 4.16
N ASN A 176 -24.04 8.94 4.22
CA ASN A 176 -24.58 9.65 3.06
C ASN A 176 -23.42 10.24 2.23
N GLY A 177 -22.42 9.43 1.93
CA GLY A 177 -21.29 9.74 1.07
C GLY A 177 -21.68 9.43 -0.38
N ARG A 178 -21.38 10.37 -1.26
CA ARG A 178 -21.45 10.28 -2.73
C ARG A 178 -21.41 8.82 -3.21
N ILE A 179 -22.54 8.31 -3.69
CA ILE A 179 -22.69 6.91 -4.08
C ILE A 179 -21.64 6.58 -5.14
N ARG A 180 -20.83 5.56 -4.85
CA ARG A 180 -19.90 5.00 -5.83
C ARG A 180 -20.69 4.04 -6.71
N TRP A 181 -21.13 4.55 -7.87
CA TRP A 181 -21.83 3.78 -8.88
C TRP A 181 -20.95 2.65 -9.43
N SER A 182 -21.33 1.40 -9.18
CA SER A 182 -20.69 0.25 -9.82
C SER A 182 -21.17 0.08 -11.27
N VAL A 183 -20.42 -0.67 -12.08
CA VAL A 183 -20.83 -1.02 -13.45
C VAL A 183 -22.18 -1.74 -13.45
N ARG A 184 -22.37 -2.68 -12.51
CA ARG A 184 -23.64 -3.39 -12.32
C ARG A 184 -24.78 -2.44 -11.99
N MET A 185 -24.59 -1.53 -11.03
CA MET A 185 -25.59 -0.52 -10.66
C MET A 185 -25.96 0.38 -11.83
N ASN A 186 -24.98 0.79 -12.65
CA ASN A 186 -25.25 1.60 -13.84
C ASN A 186 -26.07 0.84 -14.88
N ASN A 187 -25.76 -0.43 -15.13
CA ASN A 187 -26.51 -1.26 -16.06
C ASN A 187 -27.94 -1.53 -15.56
N ASP A 188 -28.08 -1.87 -14.28
CA ASP A 188 -29.37 -2.05 -13.63
C ASP A 188 -30.23 -0.78 -13.69
N LEU A 189 -29.63 0.40 -13.47
CA LEU A 189 -30.33 1.68 -13.57
C LEU A 189 -30.85 1.95 -14.99
N LEU A 190 -30.04 1.67 -16.02
CA LEU A 190 -30.43 1.83 -17.42
C LEU A 190 -31.55 0.85 -17.81
N GLU A 191 -31.47 -0.40 -17.34
CA GLU A 191 -32.51 -1.40 -17.53
C GLU A 191 -33.83 -0.96 -16.86
N CYS A 192 -33.76 -0.50 -15.60
CA CYS A 192 -34.91 0.02 -14.88
C CYS A 192 -35.55 1.20 -15.61
N LYS A 193 -34.75 2.11 -16.17
CA LYS A 193 -35.27 3.24 -16.94
C LYS A 193 -35.97 2.80 -18.21
N LYS A 194 -35.39 1.86 -18.98
CA LYS A 194 -35.98 1.34 -20.22
C LYS A 194 -37.32 0.67 -19.95
N LYS A 195 -37.35 -0.28 -19.01
CA LYS A 195 -38.58 -0.97 -18.59
C LYS A 195 -39.64 -0.02 -18.08
N ALA A 196 -39.28 0.96 -17.26
CA ALA A 196 -40.22 1.96 -16.75
C ALA A 196 -40.84 2.80 -17.88
N LEU A 197 -40.07 3.17 -18.90
CA LEU A 197 -40.58 3.89 -20.07
C LEU A 197 -41.54 3.03 -20.90
N ASP A 198 -41.22 1.75 -21.11
CA ASP A 198 -42.06 0.82 -21.86
C ASP A 198 -43.38 0.55 -21.12
N MET A 199 -43.32 0.36 -19.79
CA MET A 199 -44.51 0.17 -18.95
C MET A 199 -45.45 1.38 -18.94
N VAL A 200 -44.91 2.60 -18.96
CA VAL A 200 -45.73 3.82 -19.00
C VAL A 200 -46.36 4.05 -20.38
N LYS A 201 -45.75 3.52 -21.45
CA LYS A 201 -46.28 3.57 -22.82
C LYS A 201 -47.27 2.45 -23.15
N SER A 202 -47.31 1.40 -22.34
CA SER A 202 -48.23 0.27 -22.48
C SER A 202 -49.71 0.69 -22.39
N ASP A 203 -50.59 -0.12 -22.98
CA ASP A 203 -52.04 0.02 -22.89
C ASP A 203 -52.54 -0.04 -21.43
N ASN A 204 -51.80 -0.72 -20.54
CA ASN A 204 -52.08 -0.78 -19.11
C ASN A 204 -50.92 -0.21 -18.27
N PRO A 205 -50.83 1.13 -18.13
CA PRO A 205 -49.73 1.76 -17.41
C PRO A 205 -49.87 1.61 -15.89
N PRO A 206 -48.75 1.52 -15.15
CA PRO A 206 -48.75 1.49 -13.69
C PRO A 206 -49.52 2.68 -13.10
N ARG A 207 -50.29 2.44 -12.05
CA ARG A 207 -51.13 3.44 -11.38
C ARG A 207 -50.77 3.53 -9.91
N LEU A 208 -50.83 4.76 -9.39
CA LEU A 208 -50.76 5.05 -7.97
C LEU A 208 -52.04 4.55 -7.26
N ASN A 209 -51.99 4.43 -5.93
CA ASN A 209 -53.11 3.97 -5.10
C ASN A 209 -54.39 4.82 -5.27
N ASN A 210 -54.25 6.07 -5.73
CA ASN A 210 -55.35 6.98 -6.04
C ASN A 210 -55.88 6.84 -7.49
N GLY A 211 -55.46 5.81 -8.23
CA GLY A 211 -55.85 5.54 -9.61
C GLY A 211 -55.16 6.41 -10.66
N ARG A 212 -54.32 7.39 -10.28
CA ARG A 212 -53.58 8.24 -11.22
C ARG A 212 -52.45 7.46 -11.90
N LYS A 213 -52.23 7.70 -13.20
CA LYS A 213 -51.07 7.12 -13.93
C LYS A 213 -49.75 7.51 -13.24
N MET A 214 -48.91 6.53 -13.00
CA MET A 214 -47.60 6.69 -12.39
C MET A 214 -46.60 7.16 -13.47
N GLY A 215 -45.74 8.12 -13.12
CA GLY A 215 -44.68 8.58 -14.02
C GLY A 215 -43.50 7.61 -14.08
N TYR A 216 -42.78 7.56 -15.21
CA TYR A 216 -41.68 6.63 -15.41
C TYR A 216 -40.57 6.76 -14.35
N MET A 217 -40.33 7.97 -13.82
CA MET A 217 -39.33 8.19 -12.77
C MET A 217 -39.67 7.50 -11.45
N GLN A 218 -40.98 7.39 -11.15
CA GLN A 218 -41.48 6.72 -9.96
C GLN A 218 -41.40 5.20 -10.14
N VAL A 219 -41.86 4.69 -11.30
CA VAL A 219 -41.73 3.27 -11.67
C VAL A 219 -40.26 2.81 -11.65
N MET A 220 -39.36 3.62 -12.22
CA MET A 220 -37.92 3.35 -12.22
C MET A 220 -37.33 3.31 -10.80
N LYS A 221 -37.81 4.18 -9.90
CA LYS A 221 -37.38 4.20 -8.50
C LYS A 221 -37.87 2.96 -7.74
N GLU A 222 -39.13 2.57 -7.92
CA GLU A 222 -39.67 1.36 -7.28
C GLU A 222 -38.92 0.10 -7.73
N MET A 223 -38.69 -0.05 -9.04
CA MET A 223 -37.87 -1.15 -9.55
C MET A 223 -36.42 -1.12 -9.06
N TRP A 224 -35.85 0.08 -8.86
CA TRP A 224 -34.51 0.24 -8.30
C TRP A 224 -34.46 -0.24 -6.84
N GLU A 225 -35.49 0.09 -6.05
CA GLU A 225 -35.63 -0.37 -4.67
C GLU A 225 -35.86 -1.89 -4.59
N GLU A 226 -36.69 -2.45 -5.47
CA GLU A 226 -36.94 -3.89 -5.61
C GLU A 226 -35.68 -4.70 -5.93
N LYS A 227 -34.73 -4.12 -6.69
CA LYS A 227 -33.41 -4.73 -6.95
C LYS A 227 -32.48 -4.74 -5.73
N GLY A 228 -32.93 -4.26 -4.57
CA GLY A 228 -32.18 -4.26 -3.31
C GLY A 228 -31.32 -3.02 -3.12
N TYR A 229 -31.57 -1.94 -3.87
CA TYR A 229 -30.80 -0.70 -3.80
C TYR A 229 -31.49 0.42 -3.02
N GLY A 230 -32.52 0.10 -2.22
CA GLY A 230 -33.27 1.08 -1.43
C GLY A 230 -32.45 1.75 -0.31
N ASP A 231 -31.46 1.06 0.23
CA ASP A 231 -30.60 1.59 1.31
C ASP A 231 -29.75 2.80 0.90
N PHE A 232 -29.60 3.03 -0.41
CA PHE A 232 -28.93 4.20 -0.94
C PHE A 232 -29.76 5.49 -0.82
N ALA A 233 -31.03 5.39 -0.42
CA ALA A 233 -31.93 6.53 -0.16
C ALA A 233 -31.95 7.57 -1.30
N LEU A 234 -31.86 7.10 -2.55
CA LEU A 234 -31.82 7.97 -3.73
C LEU A 234 -33.21 8.50 -4.08
N THR A 235 -33.28 9.79 -4.43
CA THR A 235 -34.51 10.33 -5.01
C THR A 235 -34.66 9.88 -6.46
N SER A 236 -35.90 9.84 -6.95
CA SER A 236 -36.21 9.57 -8.36
C SER A 236 -35.51 10.56 -9.31
N GLN A 237 -35.28 11.80 -8.86
CA GLN A 237 -34.51 12.80 -9.60
C GLN A 237 -33.02 12.42 -9.69
N ASN A 238 -32.40 11.96 -8.60
CA ASN A 238 -31.00 11.52 -8.61
C ASN A 238 -30.78 10.38 -9.60
N LEU A 239 -31.69 9.40 -9.61
CA LEU A 239 -31.66 8.26 -10.52
C LEU A 239 -31.78 8.70 -11.99
N ARG A 240 -32.70 9.62 -12.28
CA ARG A 240 -32.90 10.19 -13.62
C ARG A 240 -31.63 10.90 -14.11
N ASP A 241 -31.06 11.76 -13.28
CA ASP A 241 -29.89 12.56 -13.66
C ASP A 241 -28.67 11.66 -13.91
N GLN A 242 -28.48 10.62 -13.10
CA GLN A 242 -27.43 9.62 -13.34
C GLN A 242 -27.66 8.84 -14.64
N ALA A 243 -28.88 8.37 -14.90
CA ALA A 243 -29.20 7.65 -16.13
C ALA A 243 -28.97 8.52 -17.38
N THR A 244 -29.37 9.79 -17.33
CA THR A 244 -29.11 10.75 -18.43
C THR A 244 -27.62 10.99 -18.64
N ARG A 245 -26.82 11.05 -17.57
CA ARG A 245 -25.36 11.14 -17.70
C ARG A 245 -24.77 9.89 -18.35
N LEU A 246 -25.21 8.70 -17.96
CA LEU A 246 -24.76 7.44 -18.54
C LEU A 246 -25.09 7.38 -20.04
N GLU A 247 -26.34 7.70 -20.42
CA GLU A 247 -26.76 7.73 -21.82
C GLU A 247 -25.94 8.69 -22.67
N LYS A 248 -25.56 9.87 -22.13
CA LYS A 248 -24.69 10.82 -22.84
C LYS A 248 -23.28 10.29 -23.03
N THR A 249 -22.72 9.61 -22.03
CA THR A 249 -21.39 9.00 -22.12
C THR A 249 -21.39 7.87 -23.15
N PHE A 250 -22.40 6.98 -23.13
CA PHE A 250 -22.53 5.91 -24.12
C PHE A 250 -22.87 6.43 -25.52
N GLY A 251 -23.69 7.48 -25.63
CA GLY A 251 -23.97 8.17 -26.89
C GLY A 251 -22.72 8.78 -27.50
N SER A 252 -21.92 9.52 -26.72
CA SER A 252 -20.65 10.08 -27.19
C SER A 252 -19.63 9.01 -27.61
N VAL A 253 -19.62 7.85 -26.94
CA VAL A 253 -18.76 6.71 -27.31
C VAL A 253 -19.26 6.03 -28.59
N ALA A 254 -20.57 5.84 -28.73
CA ALA A 254 -21.19 5.29 -29.94
C ALA A 254 -21.02 6.23 -31.15
N ASP A 255 -21.13 7.55 -30.95
CA ASP A 255 -20.88 8.58 -31.97
C ASP A 255 -19.39 8.60 -32.37
N SER A 256 -18.48 8.41 -31.41
CA SER A 256 -17.04 8.30 -31.68
C SER A 256 -16.67 7.01 -32.43
N LEU A 257 -17.34 5.90 -32.12
CA LEU A 257 -17.18 4.63 -32.84
C LEU A 257 -17.79 4.69 -34.24
N SER A 258 -18.92 5.39 -34.41
CA SER A 258 -19.59 5.59 -35.70
C SER A 258 -18.78 6.52 -36.62
N ALA A 259 -18.14 7.54 -36.06
CA ALA A 259 -17.22 8.41 -36.78
C ALA A 259 -15.92 7.70 -37.23
N GLY A 260 -15.55 6.60 -36.57
CA GLY A 260 -14.34 5.82 -36.88
C GLY A 260 -14.47 4.78 -38.00
N ILE A 261 -15.66 4.58 -38.57
CA ILE A 261 -15.90 3.54 -39.60
C ILE A 261 -15.57 4.02 -41.03
N GLY A 262 -15.22 5.30 -41.21
CA GLY A 262 -14.76 5.84 -42.50
C GLY A 262 -13.33 6.36 -42.46
N GLY A 263 -12.32 5.52 -42.71
CA GLY A 263 -10.98 6.00 -43.05
C GLY A 263 -9.81 5.13 -42.58
N SER A 264 -9.13 4.54 -43.56
CA SER A 264 -7.99 3.63 -43.46
C SER A 264 -6.76 4.15 -42.67
N GLU A 265 -6.10 3.21 -41.99
CA GLU A 265 -4.64 3.04 -41.82
C GLU A 265 -3.77 4.16 -41.22
N ARG A 266 -3.54 4.08 -39.90
CA ARG A 266 -2.24 3.70 -39.29
C ARG A 266 -2.21 4.03 -37.79
N ARG A 267 -2.08 3.00 -36.96
CA ARG A 267 -1.01 2.80 -35.96
C ARG A 267 -1.30 1.52 -35.17
N LYS A 268 -0.60 0.45 -35.56
CA LYS A 268 -0.39 -0.75 -34.75
C LYS A 268 0.57 -0.38 -33.62
N GLU A 269 0.10 -0.52 -32.38
CA GLU A 269 0.85 -0.83 -31.15
C GLU A 269 -0.12 -0.55 -29.99
N GLY A 270 -0.81 -1.59 -29.52
CA GLY A 270 -1.82 -1.45 -28.46
C GLY A 270 -2.76 -2.63 -28.28
N GLU A 271 -2.69 -3.65 -29.14
CA GLU A 271 -3.61 -4.79 -29.15
C GLU A 271 -2.85 -6.10 -28.88
N ILE A 272 -2.23 -6.19 -27.69
CA ILE A 272 -1.70 -7.46 -27.14
C ILE A 272 -2.02 -7.62 -25.64
N VAL A 273 -2.56 -6.60 -24.93
CA VAL A 273 -2.64 -6.64 -23.44
C VAL A 273 -4.07 -6.79 -22.91
N SER A 274 -5.01 -7.31 -23.70
CA SER A 274 -6.42 -7.40 -23.27
C SER A 274 -7.05 -8.79 -23.38
N GLU A 275 -6.41 -9.71 -24.11
CA GLU A 275 -6.95 -11.08 -24.27
C GLU A 275 -6.29 -12.10 -23.32
N GLU A 276 -5.08 -11.84 -22.81
CA GLU A 276 -4.40 -12.75 -21.87
C GLU A 276 -4.91 -12.67 -20.42
N LEU A 277 -5.77 -11.70 -20.07
CA LEU A 277 -6.32 -11.58 -18.71
C LEU A 277 -7.69 -12.28 -18.52
N CYS A 278 -8.31 -12.75 -19.60
CA CYS A 278 -9.66 -13.34 -19.53
C CYS A 278 -9.67 -14.86 -19.45
N GLU A 279 -8.60 -15.56 -19.83
CA GLU A 279 -8.54 -17.03 -19.72
C GLU A 279 -8.13 -17.52 -18.31
N ASP A 280 -7.36 -16.73 -17.56
CA ASP A 280 -6.90 -17.14 -16.21
C ASP A 280 -7.97 -17.06 -15.12
N ILE A 281 -9.05 -16.30 -15.33
CA ILE A 281 -10.14 -16.17 -14.34
C ILE A 281 -11.10 -17.36 -14.44
N ASN A 282 -11.29 -17.94 -15.63
CA ASN A 282 -12.14 -19.12 -15.82
C ASN A 282 -11.45 -20.43 -15.40
N GLY A 283 -10.10 -20.48 -15.38
CA GLY A 283 -9.34 -21.63 -14.88
C GLY A 283 -9.42 -21.83 -13.36
N LEU A 284 -9.59 -20.76 -12.59
CA LEU A 284 -9.63 -20.82 -11.12
C LEU A 284 -11.02 -21.11 -10.53
N GLN A 285 -12.10 -20.92 -11.31
CA GLN A 285 -13.45 -21.25 -10.86
C GLN A 285 -13.81 -22.73 -11.06
N ASN A 286 -13.19 -23.44 -12.00
CA ASN A 286 -13.44 -24.86 -12.23
C ASN A 286 -12.60 -25.81 -11.34
N ALA A 287 -11.55 -25.33 -10.67
CA ALA A 287 -10.74 -26.15 -9.76
C ALA A 287 -11.38 -26.34 -8.37
N ASN A 288 -12.33 -25.46 -7.97
CA ASN A 288 -13.00 -25.54 -6.67
C ASN A 288 -14.30 -26.37 -6.68
N SER A 289 -14.60 -27.07 -7.78
CA SER A 289 -15.76 -27.97 -7.90
C SER A 289 -15.40 -29.46 -7.85
N CYS A 290 -14.11 -29.83 -7.71
CA CYS A 290 -13.66 -31.23 -7.74
C CYS A 290 -13.05 -31.73 -6.42
N ALA A 291 -13.25 -31.03 -5.30
CA ALA A 291 -12.82 -31.48 -3.98
C ALA A 291 -13.99 -31.51 -2.98
N VAL A 292 -14.92 -32.44 -3.23
CA VAL A 292 -15.71 -33.14 -2.21
C VAL A 292 -15.65 -34.62 -2.56
#